data_AF-A0A8J7BWX4-F1
#
_entry.id   AF-A0A8J7BWX4-F1
#
_cell.length_a   1.000
_cell.length_b   1.000
_cell.length_c   1.000
_cell.angle_alpha   90.00
_cell.angle_beta   90.00
_cell.angle_gamma   90.00
#
_symmetry.space_group_name_H-M   'P 1'
#
loop_
_entity.id
_entity.type
_entity.pdbx_description
1 polymer ?
#
loop_
_entity_poly.entity_id
_entity_poly.type
_entity_poly.pdbx_seq_one_letter_code
_entity_poly.pdbx_strand_id
1 'polypeptide(L)'
;MFDGIASGNVRQNKPTYIVRSTTNQRATNEDSFQLFSLIPVIGQPLITILTVADGMGGHAHGAEVSREALRKVSLALFEQLTVERSLNHLEEAPPVDPPSLSQALFSALEQANAHVKRMVEANNWVKAGNTFAKLRG
;
A
#
# COMPACT_ATOMS: atom_id res chain seq x y z
N MET A 1 22.39 -7.21 -37.19
CA MET A 1 23.56 -7.32 -36.31
C MET A 1 23.22 -6.61 -35.01
N PHE A 2 22.53 -7.33 -34.12
CA PHE A 2 22.35 -6.96 -32.72
C PHE A 2 22.72 -8.22 -31.94
N ASP A 3 24.02 -8.43 -31.83
CA ASP A 3 24.59 -9.38 -30.90
C ASP A 3 24.80 -8.66 -29.56
N GLY A 4 24.37 -9.30 -28.48
CA GLY A 4 25.15 -9.29 -27.25
C GLY A 4 24.52 -8.70 -25.99
N ILE A 5 24.21 -9.63 -25.08
CA ILE A 5 24.44 -9.56 -23.62
C ILE A 5 23.40 -8.71 -22.84
N ALA A 6 22.58 -9.25 -21.93
CA ALA A 6 22.70 -10.43 -21.10
C ALA A 6 21.35 -11.14 -20.91
N SER A 7 21.31 -12.42 -21.25
CA SER A 7 20.48 -13.43 -20.59
C SER A 7 20.96 -13.60 -19.14
N GLY A 8 20.76 -12.58 -18.32
CA GLY A 8 20.87 -12.67 -16.88
C GLY A 8 19.54 -13.16 -16.34
N ASN A 9 19.55 -14.32 -15.68
CA ASN A 9 18.40 -14.88 -14.96
C ASN A 9 17.68 -13.80 -14.13
N VAL A 10 16.58 -13.23 -14.63
CA VAL A 10 15.63 -12.44 -13.81
C VAL A 10 14.74 -13.40 -13.01
N ARG A 11 15.37 -14.41 -12.40
CA ARG A 11 14.88 -15.12 -11.22
C ARG A 11 15.79 -14.70 -10.06
N GLN A 12 15.98 -13.39 -9.89
CA GLN A 12 16.42 -12.87 -8.60
C GLN A 12 15.37 -13.31 -7.58
N ASN A 13 15.82 -14.02 -6.55
CA ASN A 13 15.04 -14.52 -5.42
C ASN A 13 13.87 -13.59 -5.09
N LYS A 14 12.68 -13.88 -5.62
CA LYS A 14 11.48 -13.15 -5.21
C LYS A 14 11.29 -13.50 -3.73
N PRO A 15 11.35 -12.52 -2.81
CA PRO A 15 11.04 -12.80 -1.42
C PRO A 15 9.68 -13.49 -1.34
N THR A 16 9.66 -14.66 -0.71
CA THR A 16 8.42 -15.41 -0.49
C THR A 16 7.77 -14.83 0.75
N TYR A 17 6.65 -14.15 0.55
CA TYR A 17 5.85 -13.61 1.64
C TYR A 17 4.71 -14.56 1.94
N ILE A 18 4.49 -14.83 3.24
CA ILE A 18 3.33 -15.59 3.71
C ILE A 18 2.56 -14.66 4.63
N VAL A 19 1.27 -14.45 4.32
CA VAL A 19 0.34 -13.70 5.16
C VAL A 19 -0.73 -14.65 5.65
N ARG A 20 -0.96 -14.65 6.96
CA ARG A 20 -2.01 -15.44 7.60
C ARG A 20 -2.79 -14.52 8.53
N SER A 21 -4.11 -14.48 8.36
CA SER A 21 -5.04 -13.85 9.29
C SER A 21 -5.91 -14.92 9.93
N THR A 22 -6.17 -14.79 11.22
CA THR A 22 -6.88 -15.80 12.04
C THR A 22 -7.87 -15.11 12.96
N THR A 23 -9.13 -15.54 12.90
CA THR A 23 -10.23 -15.02 13.73
C THR A 23 -10.09 -15.33 15.22
N ASN A 24 -9.31 -16.37 15.57
CA ASN A 24 -9.17 -16.90 16.93
C ASN A 24 -10.53 -17.17 17.58
N GLN A 25 -10.86 -16.45 18.66
CA GLN A 25 -12.11 -16.60 19.44
C GLN A 25 -13.20 -15.58 19.06
N ARG A 26 -12.95 -14.68 18.10
CA ARG A 26 -13.93 -13.68 17.66
C ARG A 26 -15.00 -14.34 16.77
N ALA A 27 -16.20 -13.74 16.70
CA ALA A 27 -17.29 -14.23 15.85
C ALA A 27 -17.01 -14.01 14.35
N THR A 28 -16.32 -12.92 14.01
CA THR A 28 -15.99 -12.50 12.64
C THR A 28 -14.55 -12.03 12.56
N ASN A 29 -13.93 -12.21 11.39
CA ASN A 29 -12.63 -11.63 11.07
C ASN A 29 -12.85 -10.34 10.29
N GLU A 30 -12.44 -9.23 10.88
CA GLU A 30 -12.56 -7.90 10.28
C GLU A 30 -11.20 -7.35 9.81
N ASP A 31 -10.13 -8.12 10.03
CA ASP A 31 -8.80 -7.77 9.59
C ASP A 31 -8.74 -7.75 8.07
N SER A 32 -8.00 -6.81 7.52
CA SER A 32 -7.69 -6.77 6.10
C SER A 32 -6.19 -6.60 5.91
N PHE A 33 -5.66 -7.19 4.85
CA PHE A 33 -4.27 -6.99 4.46
C PHE A 33 -4.17 -6.81 2.95
N GLN A 34 -3.09 -6.14 2.54
CA GLN A 34 -2.73 -5.99 1.14
C GLN A 34 -1.23 -6.12 1.01
N LEU A 35 -0.79 -6.94 0.06
CA LEU A 35 0.60 -7.07 -0.34
C LEU A 35 0.70 -6.67 -1.81
N PHE A 36 1.50 -5.67 -2.10
CA PHE A 36 1.70 -5.19 -3.46
C PHE A 36 3.13 -4.69 -3.64
N SER A 37 3.55 -4.57 -4.89
CA SER A 37 4.87 -4.09 -5.25
C SER A 37 4.77 -2.99 -6.28
N LEU A 38 5.64 -2.00 -6.18
CA LEU A 38 5.70 -0.82 -7.03
C LEU A 38 7.11 -0.69 -7.62
N ILE A 39 7.22 -0.26 -8.88
CA ILE A 39 8.47 0.18 -9.48
C ILE A 39 8.38 1.71 -9.56
N PRO A 40 9.06 2.46 -8.67
CA PRO A 40 8.89 3.92 -8.62
C PRO A 40 9.27 4.62 -9.92
N VAL A 41 10.37 4.19 -10.54
CA VAL A 41 10.87 4.70 -11.80
C VAL A 41 11.50 3.53 -12.56
N ILE A 42 11.40 3.52 -13.89
CA ILE A 42 12.05 2.49 -14.73
C ILE A 42 13.55 2.45 -14.39
N GLY A 43 14.08 1.26 -14.14
CA GLY A 43 15.49 1.05 -13.76
C GLY A 43 15.75 1.09 -12.24
N GLN A 44 14.78 1.50 -11.41
CA GLN A 44 14.90 1.45 -9.96
C GLN A 44 14.45 0.11 -9.36
N PRO A 45 14.95 -0.27 -8.17
CA PRO A 45 14.51 -1.48 -7.49
C PRO A 45 13.02 -1.46 -7.14
N LEU A 46 12.41 -2.64 -7.17
CA LEU A 46 11.03 -2.86 -6.75
C LEU A 46 10.87 -2.60 -5.25
N ILE A 47 9.89 -1.79 -4.87
CA ILE A 47 9.47 -1.60 -3.48
C ILE A 47 8.30 -2.53 -3.21
N THR A 48 8.42 -3.42 -2.22
CA THR A 48 7.31 -4.28 -1.78
C THR A 48 6.72 -3.76 -0.49
N ILE A 49 5.40 -3.63 -0.45
CA ILE A 49 4.65 -3.02 0.63
C ILE A 49 3.61 -4.02 1.14
N LEU A 50 3.68 -4.31 2.44
CA LEU A 50 2.64 -5.02 3.18
C LEU A 50 1.92 -4.01 4.07
N THR A 51 0.62 -3.87 3.86
CA THR A 51 -0.26 -3.08 4.72
C THR A 51 -1.27 -4.00 5.40
N VAL A 52 -1.51 -3.74 6.67
CA VAL A 52 -2.46 -4.49 7.49
C VAL A 52 -3.35 -3.48 8.22
N ALA A 53 -4.65 -3.71 8.19
CA ALA A 53 -5.64 -2.98 8.95
C ALA A 53 -6.30 -3.94 9.94
N ASP A 54 -6.22 -3.61 11.23
CA ASP A 54 -6.98 -4.31 12.28
C ASP A 54 -8.45 -3.85 12.19
N GLY A 55 -9.35 -4.82 12.20
CA GLY A 55 -10.79 -4.55 12.16
C GLY A 55 -11.29 -3.77 13.37
N MET A 56 -12.49 -3.22 13.27
CA MET A 56 -13.00 -2.22 14.23
C MET A 56 -13.81 -2.81 15.39
N GLY A 57 -13.73 -4.11 15.64
CA GLY A 57 -14.29 -4.75 16.83
C GLY A 57 -15.80 -4.93 16.81
N GLY A 58 -16.36 -5.50 15.72
CA GLY A 58 -17.78 -5.89 15.65
C GLY A 58 -18.68 -4.85 14.97
N HIS A 59 -18.09 -3.88 14.28
CA HIS A 59 -18.85 -2.89 13.52
C HIS A 59 -19.30 -3.52 12.20
N ALA A 60 -20.58 -3.39 11.85
CA ALA A 60 -21.17 -4.04 10.67
C ALA A 60 -20.43 -3.77 9.35
N HIS A 61 -19.70 -2.65 9.27
CA HIS A 61 -18.94 -2.21 8.09
C HIS A 61 -17.42 -2.15 8.31
N GLY A 62 -16.90 -2.67 9.43
CA GLY A 62 -15.46 -2.56 9.75
C GLY A 62 -14.56 -3.17 8.69
N ALA A 63 -14.88 -4.37 8.21
CA ALA A 63 -14.14 -5.02 7.14
C ALA A 63 -14.17 -4.24 5.81
N GLU A 64 -15.29 -3.60 5.50
CA GLU A 64 -15.45 -2.78 4.29
C GLU A 64 -14.60 -1.50 4.39
N VAL A 65 -14.66 -0.84 5.53
CA VAL A 65 -13.86 0.35 5.81
C VAL A 65 -12.36 0.02 5.80
N SER A 66 -11.96 -1.15 6.31
CA SER A 66 -10.55 -1.61 6.28
C SER A 66 -10.07 -1.81 4.86
N ARG A 67 -10.89 -2.48 4.04
CA ARG A 67 -10.58 -2.74 2.64
C ARG A 67 -10.42 -1.44 1.84
N GLU A 68 -11.37 -0.51 1.95
CA GLU A 68 -11.32 0.75 1.21
C GLU A 68 -10.15 1.64 1.66
N ALA A 69 -9.80 1.60 2.94
CA ALA A 69 -8.65 2.34 3.41
C ALA A 69 -7.33 1.78 2.86
N LEU A 70 -7.13 0.45 2.90
CA LEU A 70 -5.96 -0.19 2.31
C LEU A 70 -5.88 0.10 0.80
N ARG A 71 -7.02 -0.01 0.10
CA ARG A 71 -7.12 0.35 -1.32
C ARG A 71 -6.65 1.78 -1.56
N LYS A 72 -7.13 2.75 -0.77
CA LYS A 72 -6.73 4.16 -0.92
C LYS A 72 -5.25 4.38 -0.62
N VAL A 73 -4.68 3.70 0.39
CA VAL A 73 -3.23 3.72 0.65
C VAL A 73 -2.45 3.27 -0.57
N SER A 74 -2.80 2.12 -1.18
CA SER A 74 -2.08 1.60 -2.34
C SER A 74 -2.16 2.53 -3.57
N LEU A 75 -3.33 3.13 -3.82
CA LEU A 75 -3.51 4.09 -4.91
C LEU A 75 -2.70 5.36 -4.69
N ALA A 76 -2.73 5.92 -3.48
CA ALA A 76 -1.96 7.13 -3.15
C ALA A 76 -0.45 6.89 -3.27
N LEU A 77 0.04 5.72 -2.85
CA LEU A 77 1.44 5.35 -3.00
C LEU A 77 1.84 5.14 -4.48
N PHE A 78 0.97 4.52 -5.27
CA PHE A 78 1.20 4.38 -6.71
C PHE A 78 1.30 5.74 -7.40
N GLU A 79 0.37 6.64 -7.10
CA GLU A 79 0.35 8.01 -7.64
C GLU A 79 1.64 8.77 -7.28
N GLN A 80 1.98 8.84 -5.99
CA GLN A 80 3.12 9.62 -5.49
C GLN A 80 4.48 9.03 -5.89
N LEU A 81 4.63 7.70 -5.83
CA LEU A 81 5.93 7.06 -6.05
C LEU A 81 6.18 6.72 -7.52
N THR A 82 5.13 6.60 -8.34
CA THR A 82 5.26 6.16 -9.74
C THR A 82 4.80 7.24 -10.72
N VAL A 83 3.57 7.74 -10.58
CA VAL A 83 2.99 8.67 -11.55
C VAL A 83 3.64 10.06 -11.43
N GLU A 84 3.65 10.68 -10.26
CA GLU A 84 4.21 12.03 -10.06
C GLU A 84 5.71 12.11 -10.42
N ARG A 85 6.45 11.03 -10.18
CA ARG A 85 7.88 10.93 -10.51
C ARG A 85 8.17 10.64 -11.98
N SER A 86 7.16 10.26 -12.77
CA SER A 86 7.29 10.01 -14.21
C SER A 86 6.67 11.12 -15.07
N LEU A 87 5.82 11.97 -14.49
CA LEU A 87 5.19 13.07 -15.21
C LEU A 87 6.17 14.22 -15.49
N ASN A 88 6.40 14.48 -16.78
CA ASN A 88 7.11 15.66 -17.29
C ASN A 88 8.57 15.85 -16.81
N HIS A 89 9.22 14.79 -16.33
CA HIS A 89 10.65 14.86 -15.99
C HIS A 89 11.49 14.59 -17.23
N LEU A 90 12.27 15.59 -17.65
CA LEU A 90 13.23 15.49 -18.76
C LEU A 90 14.51 14.73 -18.35
N GLU A 91 14.74 14.62 -17.04
CA GLU A 91 15.88 13.92 -16.43
C GLU A 91 15.41 12.68 -15.67
N GLU A 92 16.30 11.71 -15.50
CA GLU A 92 16.01 10.52 -14.69
C GLU A 92 15.75 10.94 -13.24
N ALA A 93 14.54 10.64 -12.74
CA ALA A 93 14.19 10.92 -11.36
C ALA A 93 15.13 10.15 -10.41
N PRO A 94 15.63 10.79 -9.34
CA PRO A 94 16.56 10.15 -8.42
C PRO A 94 15.92 8.92 -7.74
N PRO A 95 16.72 8.00 -7.18
CA PRO A 95 16.21 6.90 -6.36
C PRO A 95 15.29 7.37 -5.24
N VAL A 96 14.29 6.57 -4.90
CA VAL A 96 13.46 6.83 -3.71
C VAL A 96 14.32 6.62 -2.46
N ASP A 97 14.57 7.70 -1.72
CA ASP A 97 15.28 7.65 -0.45
C ASP A 97 14.33 7.38 0.74
N PRO A 98 14.86 6.94 1.90
CA PRO A 98 14.02 6.66 3.07
C PRO A 98 13.18 7.86 3.56
N PRO A 99 13.67 9.11 3.57
CA PRO A 99 12.85 10.28 3.89
C PRO A 99 11.66 10.46 2.94
N SER A 100 11.88 10.39 1.63
CA SER A 100 10.82 10.51 0.61
C SER A 100 9.80 9.39 0.73
N LEU A 101 10.25 8.15 0.95
CA LEU A 101 9.35 7.03 1.19
C LEU A 101 8.53 7.22 2.46
N SER A 102 9.13 7.72 3.53
CA SER A 102 8.42 7.99 4.79
C SER A 102 7.36 9.08 4.61
N GLN A 103 7.67 10.14 3.87
CA GLN A 103 6.73 11.21 3.55
C GLN A 103 5.57 10.68 2.69
N ALA A 104 5.86 9.87 1.67
CA ALA A 104 4.85 9.29 0.81
C ALA A 104 3.90 8.35 1.58
N LEU A 105 4.44 7.54 2.49
CA LEU A 105 3.66 6.70 3.39
C LEU A 105 2.74 7.53 4.30
N PHE A 106 3.26 8.61 4.88
CA PHE A 106 2.47 9.48 5.74
C PHE A 106 1.34 10.15 4.97
N SER A 107 1.64 10.74 3.82
CA SER A 107 0.63 11.35 2.93
C SER A 107 -0.43 10.33 2.50
N ALA A 108 -0.03 9.11 2.11
CA ALA A 108 -0.97 8.06 1.73
C ALA A 108 -1.92 7.66 2.87
N LEU A 109 -1.43 7.63 4.11
CA LEU A 109 -2.25 7.37 5.30
C LEU A 109 -3.22 8.53 5.58
N GLU A 110 -2.78 9.77 5.47
CA GLU A 110 -3.67 10.94 5.61
C GLU A 110 -4.78 10.94 4.56
N GLN A 111 -4.44 10.63 3.30
CA GLN A 111 -5.42 10.51 2.23
C GLN A 111 -6.41 9.37 2.48
N ALA A 112 -5.94 8.21 2.96
CA ALA A 112 -6.79 7.09 3.31
C ALA A 112 -7.74 7.42 4.47
N ASN A 113 -7.25 8.08 5.52
CA ASN A 113 -8.07 8.54 6.64
C ASN A 113 -9.14 9.53 6.19
N ALA A 114 -8.77 10.52 5.36
CA ALA A 114 -9.72 11.49 4.83
C ALA A 114 -10.76 10.84 3.91
N HIS A 115 -10.37 9.81 3.15
CA HIS A 115 -11.28 9.05 2.30
C HIS A 115 -12.27 8.22 3.13
N VAL A 116 -11.78 7.46 4.11
CA VAL A 116 -12.60 6.67 5.04
C VAL A 116 -13.59 7.58 5.75
N LYS A 117 -13.13 8.70 6.31
CA LYS A 117 -14.01 9.65 6.99
C LYS A 117 -15.17 10.10 6.11
N ARG A 118 -14.88 10.51 4.86
CA ARG A 118 -15.92 10.91 3.89
C ARG A 118 -16.88 9.78 3.55
N MET A 119 -16.36 8.56 3.35
CA MET A 119 -17.17 7.40 3.00
C MET A 119 -18.08 6.99 4.17
N VAL A 120 -17.57 7.03 5.40
CA VAL A 120 -18.33 6.76 6.63
C VAL A 120 -19.43 7.82 6.85
N GLU A 121 -19.12 9.10 6.64
CA GLU A 121 -20.09 10.20 6.71
C GLU A 121 -21.18 10.07 5.64
N ALA A 122 -20.81 9.81 4.39
CA ALA A 122 -21.76 9.70 3.27
C ALA A 122 -22.74 8.52 3.43
N ASN A 123 -22.32 7.45 4.08
CA ASN A 123 -23.15 6.26 4.32
C ASN A 123 -23.86 6.27 5.69
N ASN A 124 -23.71 7.33 6.50
CA ASN A 124 -24.25 7.42 7.86
C ASN A 124 -23.79 6.29 8.81
N TRP A 125 -22.53 5.84 8.68
CA TRP A 125 -21.97 4.79 9.53
C TRP A 125 -21.37 5.39 10.82
N VAL A 126 -22.23 5.72 11.78
CA VAL A 126 -21.95 6.61 12.94
C VAL A 126 -20.70 6.30 13.80
N LYS A 127 -20.01 5.14 13.69
CA LYS A 127 -18.83 4.80 14.52
C LYS A 127 -17.72 3.98 13.84
N ALA A 128 -17.48 4.15 12.54
CA ALA A 128 -16.43 3.41 11.84
C ALA A 128 -15.07 4.13 11.81
N GLY A 129 -14.01 3.57 12.43
CA GLY A 129 -12.62 4.01 12.31
C GLY A 129 -11.60 2.86 12.43
N ASN A 130 -10.50 2.91 11.66
CA ASN A 130 -9.48 1.86 11.54
C ASN A 130 -8.08 2.29 11.97
N THR A 131 -7.26 1.30 12.37
CA THR A 131 -5.85 1.48 12.74
C THR A 131 -4.91 0.85 11.71
N PHE A 132 -3.90 1.61 11.25
CA PHE A 132 -2.84 1.11 10.35
C PHE A 132 -1.54 0.89 11.12
N ALA A 133 -0.90 -0.27 10.91
CA ALA A 133 0.45 -0.53 11.39
C ALA A 133 1.47 -0.45 10.23
N LYS A 134 2.58 0.27 10.44
CA LYS A 134 3.72 0.32 9.51
C LYS A 134 4.74 -0.77 9.88
N LEU A 135 5.04 -1.68 8.95
CA LEU A 135 6.18 -2.60 9.07
C LEU A 135 7.44 -1.92 8.52
N ARG A 136 8.49 -1.82 9.35
CA ARG A 136 9.83 -1.37 8.94
C ARG A 136 10.49 -2.50 8.14
N GLY A 137 10.94 -2.20 6.93
CA GLY A 137 11.93 -2.97 6.17
C GLY A 137 13.28 -2.28 6.26
#